data_AF-U7PX18-F1
#
_entry.id   AF-U7PX18-F1
#
_cell.length_a   1.000
_cell.length_b   1.000
_cell.length_c   1.000
_cell.angle_alpha   90.00
_cell.angle_beta   90.00
_cell.angle_gamma   90.00
#
_symmetry.space_group_name_H-M   'P 1'
#
loop_
_entity.id
_entity.type
_entity.pdbx_description
1 polymer ?
#
loop_
_entity_poly.entity_id
_entity_poly.type
_entity_poly.pdbx_seq_one_letter_code
_entity_poly.pdbx_strand_id
1 'polypeptide(L)'
;MSFMPVNPRPMLQELVGKPVAVRLKWGETEYKGALVSIDSYMNLQLSDTEEYIDGESTGQLGQVLIRCNNVLWIRGDDKDTKMED
;
A
#
# COMPACT_ATOMS: atom_id res chain seq x y z
N MET A 1 0.67 13.11 -24.37
CA MET A 1 0.76 11.71 -23.90
C MET A 1 -0.62 11.09 -24.06
N SER A 2 -0.74 9.94 -24.74
CA SER A 2 -1.99 9.17 -24.74
C SER A 2 -2.19 8.55 -23.36
N PHE A 3 -3.36 8.75 -22.76
CA PHE A 3 -3.74 8.01 -21.56
C PHE A 3 -3.81 6.52 -21.93
N MET A 4 -2.87 5.73 -21.41
CA MET A 4 -2.92 4.28 -21.54
C MET A 4 -3.67 3.74 -20.33
N PRO A 5 -4.88 3.19 -20.50
CA PRO A 5 -5.62 2.61 -19.39
C PRO A 5 -4.82 1.45 -18.80
N VAL A 6 -4.41 1.61 -17.55
CA VAL A 6 -3.68 0.58 -16.81
C VAL A 6 -4.71 -0.33 -16.13
N ASN A 7 -4.61 -1.63 -16.37
CA ASN A 7 -5.45 -2.59 -15.69
C ASN A 7 -5.01 -2.69 -14.21
N PRO A 8 -5.95 -2.62 -13.23
CA PRO A 8 -5.59 -2.62 -11.82
C PRO A 8 -4.84 -3.87 -11.35
N ARG A 9 -5.19 -5.06 -11.87
CA ARG A 9 -4.53 -6.32 -11.50
C ARG A 9 -3.04 -6.34 -11.87
N PRO A 10 -2.65 -6.09 -13.14
CA PRO A 10 -1.25 -5.91 -13.49
C PRO A 10 -0.52 -4.84 -12.68
N MET A 11 -1.14 -3.67 -12.48
CA MET A 11 -0.56 -2.60 -11.65
C MET A 11 -0.25 -3.08 -10.23
N LEU A 12 -1.19 -3.77 -9.60
CA LEU A 12 -1.01 -4.33 -8.26
C LEU A 12 0.10 -5.41 -8.24
N GLN A 13 0.18 -6.25 -9.26
CA GLN A 13 1.24 -7.24 -9.38
C GLN A 13 2.63 -6.59 -9.51
N GLU A 14 2.73 -5.46 -10.20
CA GLU A 14 3.98 -4.68 -10.33
C GLU A 14 4.44 -4.01 -9.02
N LEU A 15 3.52 -3.86 -8.06
CA LEU A 15 3.82 -3.35 -6.73
C LEU A 15 4.26 -4.44 -5.74
N VAL A 16 4.11 -5.73 -6.08
CA VAL A 16 4.58 -6.82 -5.23
C VAL A 16 6.11 -6.75 -5.09
N GLY A 17 6.58 -6.86 -3.85
CA GLY A 17 7.98 -6.67 -3.46
C GLY A 17 8.40 -5.22 -3.25
N LYS A 18 7.53 -4.24 -3.51
CA LYS A 18 7.82 -2.81 -3.36
C LYS A 18 7.15 -2.22 -2.11
N PRO A 19 7.71 -1.14 -1.56
CA PRO A 19 7.02 -0.35 -0.54
C PRO A 19 5.73 0.25 -1.11
N VAL A 20 4.65 0.12 -0.35
CA VAL A 20 3.33 0.66 -0.67
C VAL A 20 2.73 1.37 0.53
N ALA A 21 1.83 2.30 0.24
CA ALA A 21 0.94 2.90 1.22
C ALA A 21 -0.51 2.52 0.89
N VAL A 22 -1.25 2.07 1.90
CA VAL A 22 -2.65 1.62 1.80
C VAL A 22 -3.49 2.43 2.77
N ARG A 23 -4.48 3.16 2.27
CA ARG A 23 -5.44 3.89 3.11
C ARG A 23 -6.71 3.08 3.30
N LEU A 24 -7.20 3.01 4.53
CA LEU A 24 -8.50 2.41 4.83
C LEU A 24 -9.66 3.37 4.53
N LYS A 25 -10.85 2.82 4.30
CA LYS A 25 -12.09 3.59 4.09
C LYS A 25 -12.53 4.37 5.32
N TRP A 26 -12.13 3.92 6.50
CA TRP A 26 -12.62 4.43 7.78
C TRP A 26 -11.43 4.76 8.68
N GLY A 27 -11.58 5.80 9.51
CA GLY A 27 -10.63 6.12 10.59
C GLY A 27 -9.32 6.79 10.17
N GLU A 28 -9.26 7.38 8.96
CA GLU A 28 -8.07 8.09 8.45
C GLU A 28 -6.75 7.32 8.66
N THR A 29 -6.83 6.00 8.59
CA THR A 29 -5.71 5.10 8.86
C THR A 29 -4.98 4.74 7.57
N GLU A 30 -3.65 4.87 7.60
CA GLU A 30 -2.76 4.49 6.52
C GLU A 30 -1.75 3.45 7.01
N TYR A 31 -1.56 2.38 6.24
CA TYR A 31 -0.53 1.38 6.47
C TYR A 31 0.56 1.54 5.42
N LYS A 32 1.80 1.68 5.86
CA LYS A 32 2.97 1.71 4.98
C LYS A 32 3.80 0.46 5.24
N GLY A 33 4.08 -0.30 4.20
CA GLY A 33 4.85 -1.55 4.33
C GLY A 33 5.25 -2.09 2.96
N ALA A 34 6.04 -3.16 2.95
CA ALA A 34 6.37 -3.85 1.70
C ALA A 34 5.23 -4.80 1.31
N LEU A 35 4.77 -4.72 0.07
CA LEU A 35 3.70 -5.58 -0.43
C LEU A 35 4.25 -6.99 -0.70
N VAL A 36 3.84 -7.97 0.09
CA VAL A 36 4.31 -9.35 -0.02
C VAL A 36 3.52 -10.13 -1.07
N SER A 37 2.19 -10.04 -1.00
CA SER A 37 1.31 -10.80 -1.88
C SER A 37 -0.07 -10.17 -1.98
N ILE A 38 -0.78 -10.55 -3.04
CA ILE A 38 -2.12 -10.11 -3.37
C ILE A 38 -2.90 -11.31 -3.90
N ASP A 39 -4.16 -11.45 -3.52
CA ASP A 39 -5.04 -12.50 -4.03
C ASP A 39 -6.02 -12.00 -5.12
N SER A 40 -6.89 -12.89 -5.60
CA SER A 40 -7.90 -12.55 -6.61
C SER A 40 -8.94 -11.53 -6.15
N TYR A 41 -9.13 -11.40 -4.84
CA TYR A 41 -10.03 -10.45 -4.20
C TYR A 41 -9.33 -9.11 -3.87
N MET A 42 -8.03 -8.99 -4.11
CA MET A 42 -7.20 -7.84 -3.74
C MET A 42 -7.03 -7.69 -2.22
N ASN A 43 -7.06 -8.80 -1.47
CA ASN A 43 -6.54 -8.80 -0.10
C ASN A 43 -5.02 -8.60 -0.17
N LEU A 44 -4.47 -7.82 0.76
CA LEU A 44 -3.07 -7.38 0.72
C LEU A 44 -2.33 -7.95 1.91
N GLN A 45 -1.22 -8.62 1.66
CA GLN A 45 -0.27 -8.98 2.70
C GLN A 45 0.88 -7.98 2.69
N LEU A 46 1.08 -7.28 3.81
CA LEU A 46 2.18 -6.35 4.01
C LEU A 46 3.18 -6.92 5.03
N SER A 47 4.47 -6.66 4.81
CA SER A 47 5.54 -6.87 5.79
C SER A 47 6.15 -5.54 6.22
N ASP A 48 6.82 -5.55 7.38
CA ASP A 48 7.44 -4.37 7.98
C ASP A 48 6.50 -3.16 8.02
N THR A 49 5.24 -3.44 8.33
CA THR A 49 4.14 -2.48 8.25
C THR A 49 4.20 -1.53 9.43
N GLU A 50 4.11 -0.24 9.13
CA GLU A 50 3.93 0.85 10.08
C GLU A 50 2.52 1.44 9.90
N GLU A 51 1.84 1.66 11.02
CA GLU A 51 0.51 2.26 11.04
C GLU A 51 0.61 3.77 11.28
N TYR A 52 -0.18 4.51 10.51
CA TYR A 52 -0.34 5.95 10.62
C TYR A 52 -1.81 6.28 10.85
N ILE A 53 -2.11 7.01 11.93
CA ILE A 53 -3.45 7.53 12.23
C ILE A 53 -3.36 9.04 12.28
N ASP A 54 -4.21 9.73 11.52
CA ASP A 54 -4.20 11.20 11.41
C ASP A 54 -2.82 11.78 11.00
N GLY A 55 -2.03 10.99 10.26
CA GLY A 55 -0.69 11.35 9.78
C GLY A 55 0.45 11.07 10.77
N GLU A 56 0.15 10.65 12.00
CA GLU A 56 1.15 10.30 13.01
C GLU A 56 1.40 8.79 13.02
N SER A 57 2.67 8.39 13.10
CA SER A 57 3.02 6.97 13.26
C SER A 57 2.62 6.48 14.64
N THR A 58 1.77 5.45 14.69
CA THR A 58 1.34 4.80 15.94
C THR A 58 2.24 3.64 16.33
N GLY A 59 3.07 3.15 15.39
CA GLY A 59 4.07 2.13 15.63
C GLY A 59 4.19 1.09 14.52
N GLN A 60 5.13 0.16 14.73
CA GLN A 60 5.34 -0.97 13.83
C GLN A 60 4.44 -2.15 14.20
N LEU A 61 3.72 -2.66 13.21
CA LEU A 61 2.88 -3.85 13.30
C LEU A 61 3.57 -5.10 12.72
N GLY A 62 4.56 -4.93 11.85
CA GLY A 62 5.26 -6.04 11.20
C GLY A 62 4.40 -6.65 10.08
N GLN A 63 3.97 -7.90 10.21
CA GLN A 63 3.15 -8.56 9.20
C GLN A 63 1.66 -8.26 9.38
N VAL A 64 1.02 -7.73 8.33
CA VAL A 64 -0.40 -7.35 8.34
C VAL A 64 -1.09 -7.95 7.12
N LEU A 65 -2.31 -8.46 7.33
CA LEU A 65 -3.22 -8.87 6.24
C LEU A 65 -4.41 -7.93 6.21
N ILE A 66 -4.56 -7.18 5.13
CA ILE A 66 -5.66 -6.24 4.93
C ILE A 66 -6.70 -6.85 4.00
N ARG A 67 -7.95 -6.88 4.45
CA ARG A 67 -9.10 -7.29 3.62
C ARG A 67 -9.44 -6.19 2.61
N CYS A 68 -9.62 -6.58 1.35
CA CYS A 68 -9.85 -5.66 0.24
C CYS A 68 -11.04 -4.71 0.43
N ASN A 69 -12.12 -5.18 1.07
CA ASN A 69 -13.34 -4.40 1.26
C ASN A 69 -13.14 -3.17 2.17
N ASN A 70 -12.05 -3.13 2.93
CA ASN A 70 -11.68 -2.01 3.79
C ASN A 70 -10.70 -1.03 3.14
N VAL A 71 -10.12 -1.37 1.99
CA VAL A 71 -9.15 -0.53 1.28
C VAL A 71 -9.88 0.58 0.53
N LEU A 72 -9.44 1.82 0.72
CA LEU A 72 -9.88 2.98 -0.06
C LEU A 72 -9.00 3.15 -1.30
N TRP A 73 -7.68 3.18 -1.11
CA TRP A 73 -6.70 3.21 -2.19
C TRP A 73 -5.39 2.58 -1.75
N ILE A 74 -4.58 2.24 -2.75
CA ILE A 74 -3.20 1.78 -2.63
C ILE A 74 -2.34 2.57 -3.61
N ARG A 75 -1.14 2.97 -3.17
CA ARG A 75 -0.13 3.60 -4.01
C ARG A 75 1.24 2.99 -3.75
N GLY A 76 2.10 3.00 -4.76
CA GLY A 76 3.53 2.80 -4.54
C GLY A 76 4.06 3.93 -3.66
N ASP A 77 4.85 3.58 -2.65
CA ASP A 77 5.56 4.53 -1.81
C ASP A 77 7.04 4.43 -2.16
N ASP A 78 7.42 5.00 -3.30
CA ASP A 78 8.78 4.96 -3.78
C ASP A 78 9.65 5.84 -2.87
N LYS A 79 10.22 5.24 -1.82
CA LYS A 79 11.12 5.96 -0.89
C LYS A 79 12.38 6.47 -1.61
N ASP A 80 12.69 5.95 -2.80
CA ASP A 80 13.82 6.38 -3.61
C ASP A 80 13.66 7.79 -4.22
N THR A 81 12.45 8.38 -4.29
CA THR A 81 12.28 9.72 -4.90
C THR A 81 12.51 10.90 -3.95
N LYS A 82 13.14 10.71 -2.78
CA LYS A 82 13.49 11.83 -1.87
C LYS A 82 14.93 11.77 -1.36
N MET A 83 15.91 11.63 -2.24
CA MET A 83 17.30 12.07 -2.00
C MET A 83 17.97 12.50 -3.31
N GLU A 84 17.45 13.53 -3.97
CA GLU A 84 18.29 14.43 -4.78
C GLU A 84 18.13 15.82 -4.16
N ASP A 85 19.12 16.20 -3.34
CA ASP A 85 19.38 17.58 -2.92
C ASP A 85 19.86 18.42 -4.13
#